data_AF-A0A5K1E135-F1
#
_entry.id   AF-A0A5K1E135-F1
#
_cell.length_a   1.000
_cell.length_b   1.000
_cell.length_c   1.000
_cell.angle_alpha   90.00
_cell.angle_beta   90.00
_cell.angle_gamma   90.00
#
_symmetry.space_group_name_H-M   'P 1'
#
loop_
_entity.id
_entity.type
_entity.pdbx_description
1 polymer ?
#
loop_
_entity_poly.entity_id
_entity_poly.type
_entity_poly.pdbx_seq_one_letter_code
_entity_poly.pdbx_strand_id
1 'polypeptide(L)' 'RCVGQEWCSVVISQDVFRGDPCPGVMKRVAVEAVCS' A
#
# COMPACT_ATOMS: atom_id res chain seq x y z
N ARG A 1 -2.11 -6.84 2.23
CA ARG A 1 -1.46 -8.10 2.69
C ARG A 1 -1.29 -8.97 1.45
N CYS A 2 -0.07 -9.39 1.10
CA CYS A 2 0.24 -10.03 -0.19
C CYS A 2 1.08 -11.31 -0.10
N VAL A 3 1.78 -11.54 1.02
CA VAL A 3 2.69 -12.69 1.18
C VAL A 3 1.91 -13.99 1.19
N GLY A 4 2.41 -14.99 0.45
CA GLY A 4 1.80 -16.32 0.35
C GLY A 4 0.63 -16.40 -0.65
N GLN A 5 0.43 -15.36 -1.46
CA GLN A 5 -0.55 -15.36 -2.54
C GLN A 5 0.16 -15.23 -3.89
N GLU A 6 -0.38 -15.90 -4.91
CA GLU A 6 0.15 -15.85 -6.29
C GLU A 6 -0.03 -14.44 -6.91
N TRP A 7 -1.06 -13.71 -6.48
CA TRP A 7 -1.34 -12.32 -6.83
C TRP A 7 -2.01 -11.61 -5.66
N CYS A 8 -1.91 -10.28 -5.61
CA CYS A 8 -2.66 -9.46 -4.66
C CYS A 8 -2.93 -8.07 -5.26
N SER A 9 -3.93 -7.37 -4.70
CA SER A 9 -4.16 -5.95 -4.94
C SER A 9 -4.12 -5.18 -3.62
N VAL A 10 -3.63 -3.94 -3.66
CA VAL A 10 -3.58 -3.06 -2.49
C VAL A 10 -4.33 -1.78 -2.82
N VAL A 11 -5.40 -1.52 -2.07
CA VAL A 11 -6.17 -0.29 -2.20
C VAL A 11 -5.40 0.86 -1.57
N ILE A 12 -5.24 1.96 -2.31
CA ILE A 12 -4.60 3.18 -1.82
C ILE A 12 -5.67 4.03 -1.12
N SER A 13 -5.81 3.85 0.20
CA SER A 13 -6.71 4.63 1.04
C SER A 13 -6.14 4.89 2.43
N GLN A 14 -6.61 5.95 3.10
CA GLN A 14 -6.16 6.29 4.44
C GLN A 14 -6.42 5.16 5.44
N ASP A 15 -7.53 4.43 5.32
CA ASP A 15 -7.84 3.31 6.23
C ASP A 15 -6.82 2.18 6.14
N VAL A 16 -6.35 1.86 4.92
CA VAL A 16 -5.34 0.82 4.68
C VAL A 16 -3.96 1.25 5.19
N PHE A 17 -3.62 2.53 5.04
CA PHE A 17 -2.33 3.11 5.39
C PHE A 17 -2.29 3.78 6.77
N ARG A 18 -3.29 3.52 7.63
CA ARG A 18 -3.41 4.05 8.99
C ARG A 18 -3.39 5.58 9.07
N GLY A 19 -4.31 6.21 8.35
CA GLY A 19 -4.60 7.64 8.42
C GLY A 19 -3.79 8.49 7.44
N ASP A 20 -3.81 9.79 7.67
CA ASP A 20 -3.08 10.77 6.88
C ASP A 20 -1.73 11.11 7.53
N PRO A 21 -0.59 10.65 6.99
CA PRO A 21 0.73 10.97 7.54
C PRO A 21 1.17 12.43 7.32
N CYS A 22 0.54 13.17 6.40
CA CYS A 22 0.87 14.56 6.08
C CYS A 22 -0.33 15.27 5.40
N PRO A 23 -1.17 15.97 6.18
CA PRO A 23 -2.37 16.64 5.66
C PRO A 23 -2.03 17.70 4.60
N GLY A 24 -2.85 17.77 3.56
CA GLY A 24 -2.71 18.76 2.48
C GLY A 24 -1.59 18.48 1.47
N VAL A 25 -0.82 17.41 1.65
CA VAL A 25 0.25 17.01 0.72
C VAL A 25 -0.23 15.86 -0.18
N MET A 26 0.07 15.97 -1.48
CA MET A 26 -0.17 14.88 -2.42
C MET A 26 0.79 13.72 -2.13
N LYS A 27 0.21 12.55 -1.88
CA LYS A 27 0.94 11.36 -1.44
C LYS A 27 1.27 10.47 -2.63
N ARG A 28 2.36 9.71 -2.52
CA ARG A 28 2.78 8.70 -3.49
C ARG A 28 3.10 7.41 -2.74
N VAL A 29 2.78 6.28 -3.36
CA VAL A 29 3.06 4.95 -2.82
C VAL A 29 4.00 4.25 -3.80
N ALA A 30 5.04 3.62 -3.27
CA ALA A 30 5.93 2.72 -3.99
C ALA A 30 5.81 1.33 -3.38
N VAL A 31 5.82 0.30 -4.23
CA VAL A 31 5.70 -1.10 -3.80
C VAL A 31 6.81 -1.91 -4.46
N GLU A 32 7.32 -2.89 -3.72
CA GLU A 32 8.29 -3.87 -4.20
C GLU A 32 7.85 -5.25 -3.71
N ALA A 33 7.99 -6.27 -4.55
CA ALA A 33 7.59 -7.63 -4.26
C ALA A 33 8.71 -8.61 -4.64
N VAL A 34 8.88 -9.65 -3.82
CA VAL A 34 9.81 -10.75 -4.07
C VAL A 34 8.98 -12.03 -4.20
N CYS A 35 9.17 -12.72 -5.33
CA CYS A 35 8.56 -14.03 -5.59
C CYS A 35 9.57 -15.14 -5.33
N SER A 36 9.08 -16.31 -4.90
CA SER A 36 9.86 -17.54 -4.70
C SER A 36 9.71 -18.50 -5.86
#